data_AF-A0A968BZL3-F1
#
_entry.id   AF-A0A968BZL3-F1
#
_cell.length_a   1.000
_cell.length_b   1.000
_cell.length_c   1.000
_cell.angle_alpha   90.00
_cell.angle_beta   90.00
_cell.angle_gamma   90.00
#
_symmetry.space_group_name_H-M   'P 1'
#
loop_
_entity.id
_entity.type
_entity.pdbx_description
1 polymer ?
#
loop_
_entity_poly.entity_id
_entity_poly.type
_entity_poly.pdbx_seq_one_letter_code
_entity_poly.pdbx_strand_id
1 'polypeptide(L)'
;SHEYVMHKASVVLAAGADFRLMGTKETMVKSEKPVVAVCAVRTGSGKSQTTRHVCDALQEMGHTVVAIRHPMPYGDLAAQRVQR
;
A
#
# COMPACT_ATOMS: atom_id res chain seq x y z
N SER A 1 -6.38 14.71 -10.59
CA SER A 1 -5.75 14.99 -11.89
C SER A 1 -4.27 15.27 -11.68
N HIS A 2 -3.45 15.24 -12.74
CA HIS A 2 -2.03 15.61 -12.70
C HIS A 2 -1.82 16.99 -12.06
N GLU A 3 -2.59 17.99 -12.49
CA GLU A 3 -2.46 19.39 -12.02
C GLU A 3 -2.64 19.52 -10.51
N TYR A 4 -3.64 18.85 -9.94
CA TYR A 4 -3.87 18.88 -8.50
C TYR A 4 -2.66 18.38 -7.71
N VAL A 5 -2.05 17.29 -8.17
CA VAL A 5 -0.88 16.68 -7.51
C VAL A 5 0.33 17.59 -7.63
N MET A 6 0.60 18.13 -8.82
CA MET A 6 1.76 18.99 -9.04
C MET A 6 1.64 20.34 -8.33
N HIS A 7 0.44 20.91 -8.20
CA HIS A 7 0.26 22.12 -7.41
C HIS A 7 0.58 21.87 -5.93
N LYS A 8 0.12 20.75 -5.36
CA LYS A 8 0.48 20.38 -3.98
C LYS A 8 1.99 20.13 -3.82
N ALA A 9 2.61 19.50 -4.81
CA ALA A 9 4.05 19.29 -4.84
C ALA A 9 4.83 20.61 -4.72
N SER A 10 4.44 21.63 -5.50
CA SER A 10 5.07 22.96 -5.44
C SER A 10 4.91 23.65 -4.08
N VAL A 11 3.74 23.53 -3.43
CA VAL A 11 3.51 24.09 -2.09
C VAL A 11 4.44 23.47 -1.06
N VAL A 12 4.66 22.15 -1.12
CA VAL A 12 5.55 21.45 -0.18
C VAL A 12 7.01 21.86 -0.39
N LEU A 13 7.47 21.98 -1.64
CA LEU A 13 8.82 22.47 -1.94
C LEU A 13 9.02 23.93 -1.48
N ALA A 14 8.03 24.80 -1.71
CA ALA A 14 8.09 26.19 -1.26
C ALA A 14 8.12 26.32 0.27
N ALA A 15 7.56 25.34 0.99
CA ALA A 15 7.66 25.24 2.45
C ALA A 15 9.01 24.67 2.94
N GLY A 16 9.94 24.32 2.03
CA GLY A 16 11.30 23.89 2.36
C GLY A 16 11.45 22.40 2.65
N ALA A 17 10.41 21.58 2.41
CA ALA A 17 10.50 20.13 2.58
C ALA A 17 10.96 19.46 1.28
N ASP A 18 11.89 18.51 1.41
CA ASP A 18 12.34 17.67 0.30
C ASP A 18 11.51 16.40 0.16
N PHE A 19 11.13 16.06 -1.08
CA PHE A 19 10.50 14.78 -1.40
C PHE A 19 10.83 14.34 -2.83
N ARG A 20 10.52 13.08 -3.15
CA ARG A 20 10.72 12.50 -4.48
C ARG A 20 9.42 11.97 -5.05
N LEU A 21 9.18 12.21 -6.34
CA LEU A 21 8.13 11.55 -7.11
C LEU A 21 8.70 10.24 -7.67
N MET A 22 8.43 9.13 -6.99
CA MET A 22 8.95 7.83 -7.38
C MET A 22 8.04 7.17 -8.43
N GLY A 23 8.65 6.59 -9.46
CA GLY A 23 7.96 5.83 -10.48
C GLY A 23 7.55 4.42 -10.02
N THR A 24 6.72 3.77 -10.82
CA THR A 24 6.24 2.39 -10.56
C THR A 24 7.38 1.37 -10.50
N LYS A 25 8.44 1.55 -11.31
CA LYS A 25 9.61 0.66 -11.31
C LYS A 25 10.31 0.57 -9.96
N GLU A 26 10.35 1.68 -9.22
CA GLU A 26 11.02 1.77 -7.91
C GLU A 26 10.09 1.39 -6.75
N THR A 27 8.77 1.49 -6.96
CA THR A 27 7.78 1.38 -5.87
C THR A 27 6.95 0.11 -5.90
N MET A 28 6.87 -0.58 -7.04
CA MET A 28 6.11 -1.82 -7.15
C MET A 28 6.93 -3.03 -6.72
N VAL A 29 6.27 -3.96 -6.02
CA VAL A 29 6.84 -5.26 -5.67
C VAL A 29 7.07 -6.08 -6.95
N LYS A 30 8.29 -6.63 -7.08
CA LYS A 30 8.57 -7.69 -8.06
C LYS A 30 8.01 -9.00 -7.51
N SER A 31 7.19 -9.69 -8.30
CA SER A 31 6.58 -10.94 -7.89
C SER A 31 6.48 -11.90 -9.07
N GLU A 32 6.83 -13.16 -8.83
CA GLU A 32 6.55 -14.28 -9.74
C GLU A 32 5.18 -14.93 -9.46
N LYS A 33 4.51 -14.50 -8.38
CA LYS A 33 3.17 -14.94 -7.98
C LYS A 33 2.13 -13.87 -8.33
N PRO A 34 0.86 -14.24 -8.58
CA PRO A 34 -0.23 -13.28 -8.74
C PRO A 34 -0.33 -12.33 -7.54
N VAL A 35 -0.51 -11.03 -7.79
CA VAL A 35 -0.63 -9.99 -6.76
C VAL A 35 -1.99 -9.32 -6.85
N VAL A 36 -2.71 -9.27 -5.73
CA VAL A 36 -3.99 -8.57 -5.61
C VAL A 36 -3.81 -7.33 -4.72
N ALA A 37 -4.06 -6.15 -5.28
CA ALA A 37 -4.00 -4.89 -4.55
C ALA A 37 -5.41 -4.41 -4.18
N VAL A 38 -5.71 -4.35 -2.88
CA VAL A 38 -6.97 -3.77 -2.38
C VAL A 38 -6.72 -2.31 -2.01
N CYS A 39 -7.29 -1.39 -2.79
CA CYS A 39 -7.16 0.06 -2.61
C CYS A 39 -8.46 0.67 -2.04
N ALA A 40 -8.36 1.84 -1.43
CA ALA A 40 -9.51 2.57 -0.90
C ALA A 40 -9.37 4.07 -1.17
N VAL A 41 -10.50 4.73 -1.43
CA VAL A 41 -10.55 6.16 -1.75
C VAL A 41 -10.34 7.06 -0.53
N ARG A 42 -10.66 6.58 0.67
CA ARG A 42 -10.42 7.29 1.95
C ARG A 42 -10.25 6.32 3.10
N THR A 43 -9.70 6.83 4.21
CA THR A 43 -9.69 6.12 5.48
C THR A 43 -11.12 5.84 5.95
N GLY A 44 -11.35 4.64 6.47
CA GLY A 44 -12.67 4.17 6.91
C GLY A 44 -13.52 3.51 5.81
N SER A 45 -13.08 3.47 4.55
CA SER A 45 -13.83 2.83 3.44
C SER A 45 -13.83 1.30 3.45
N GLY A 46 -13.44 0.66 4.56
CA GLY A 46 -13.53 -0.80 4.68
C GLY A 46 -12.40 -1.62 4.05
N LYS A 47 -11.29 -1.00 3.61
CA LYS A 47 -10.15 -1.69 2.97
C LYS A 47 -9.74 -2.97 3.69
N SER A 48 -9.53 -2.89 5.01
CA SER A 48 -9.08 -4.03 5.81
C SER A 48 -10.14 -5.12 5.96
N GLN A 49 -11.44 -4.77 6.04
CA GLN A 49 -12.51 -5.77 6.01
C GLN A 49 -12.53 -6.49 4.66
N THR A 50 -12.49 -5.74 3.56
CA THR A 50 -12.48 -6.31 2.21
C THR A 50 -11.25 -7.17 1.97
N THR A 51 -10.06 -6.74 2.42
CA THR A 51 -8.83 -7.54 2.30
C THR A 51 -8.98 -8.89 2.99
N ARG A 52 -9.52 -8.94 4.23
CA ARG A 52 -9.72 -10.21 4.94
C ARG A 52 -10.66 -11.14 4.18
N HIS A 53 -11.80 -10.61 3.73
CA HIS A 53 -12.76 -11.41 2.97
C HIS A 53 -12.18 -11.98 1.66
N VAL A 54 -11.37 -11.19 0.94
CA VAL A 54 -10.66 -11.66 -0.25
C VAL A 54 -9.63 -12.74 0.09
N CYS A 55 -8.91 -12.61 1.21
CA CYS A 55 -7.99 -13.64 1.68
C CYS A 55 -8.73 -14.94 1.99
N ASP A 56 -9.83 -14.88 2.73
CA ASP A 56 -10.65 -16.05 3.11
C ASP A 56 -11.14 -16.78 1.86
N ALA A 57 -11.72 -16.05 0.90
CA ALA A 57 -12.22 -16.63 -0.36
C ALA A 57 -11.11 -17.33 -1.17
N LEU A 58 -9.92 -16.73 -1.26
CA LEU A 58 -8.78 -17.35 -1.96
C LEU A 58 -8.25 -18.59 -1.23
N GLN A 59 -8.27 -18.58 0.11
CA GLN A 59 -7.91 -19.75 0.92
C GLN A 59 -8.93 -20.88 0.79
N GLU A 60 -10.23 -20.58 0.75
CA GLU A 60 -11.30 -21.55 0.48
C GLU A 60 -11.16 -22.19 -0.91
N MET A 61 -10.62 -21.46 -1.88
CA MET A 61 -10.25 -21.98 -3.21
C MET A 61 -8.96 -22.82 -3.21
N GLY A 62 -8.32 -23.02 -2.06
CA GLY A 62 -7.11 -23.83 -1.91
C GLY A 62 -5.80 -23.08 -2.18
N HIS A 63 -5.81 -21.75 -2.29
CA HIS A 63 -4.58 -20.97 -2.49
C HIS A 63 -3.91 -20.64 -1.15
N THR A 64 -2.57 -20.70 -1.14
CA THR A 64 -1.78 -20.12 -0.04
C THR A 64 -1.68 -18.61 -0.24
N VAL A 65 -2.25 -17.85 0.70
CA VAL A 65 -2.31 -16.39 0.64
C VAL A 65 -1.38 -15.78 1.69
N VAL A 66 -0.61 -14.78 1.29
CA VAL A 66 0.27 -14.00 2.20
C VAL A 66 -0.06 -12.52 2.05
N ALA A 67 -0.17 -11.81 3.18
CA ALA A 67 -0.40 -10.38 3.18
C ALA A 67 0.92 -9.62 3.05
N ILE A 68 1.05 -8.79 2.01
CA ILE A 68 2.19 -7.89 1.84
C ILE A 68 1.82 -6.53 2.45
N ARG A 69 2.60 -6.07 3.43
CA ARG A 69 2.45 -4.73 4.00
C ARG A 69 3.62 -3.84 3.60
N HIS A 70 3.30 -2.65 3.11
CA HIS A 70 4.28 -1.57 3.08
C HIS A 70 4.58 -1.15 4.53
N PRO A 71 5.86 -0.96 4.92
CA PRO A 71 6.26 -0.57 6.27
C PRO A 71 5.84 0.87 6.55
N MET A 72 4.56 1.05 6.84
CA MET A 72 4.01 2.29 7.38
C MET A 72 4.23 2.27 8.90
N PRO A 73 4.51 3.42 9.55
CA PRO A 73 4.92 3.52 10.95
C PRO A 73 3.79 3.24 11.98
N TYR A 74 2.87 2.33 11.66
CA TYR A 74 1.73 2.01 12.50
C TYR A 74 2.00 0.80 13.39
N GLY A 75 1.92 1.00 14.71
CA GLY A 75 2.15 -0.02 15.72
C GLY A 75 3.64 -0.27 15.99
N ASP A 76 3.95 -1.40 16.65
CA ASP A 76 5.33 -1.79 16.95
C ASP A 76 6.01 -2.40 15.71
N LEU A 77 6.84 -1.58 15.05
CA LEU A 77 7.59 -1.97 13.86
C LEU A 77 8.62 -3.08 14.11
N ALA A 78 9.18 -3.13 15.32
CA ALA A 78 10.17 -4.15 15.67
C ALA A 78 9.50 -5.53 15.79
N ALA A 79 8.34 -5.58 16.47
CA ALA A 79 7.53 -6.79 16.56
C ALA A 79 6.94 -7.23 15.21
N GLN A 80 6.70 -6.28 14.30
CA GLN A 80 6.12 -6.52 12.97
C GLN A 80 7.16 -6.73 11.86
N ARG A 81 8.45 -6.87 12.21
CA ARG A 81 9.54 -7.03 11.24
C ARG A 81 9.36 -8.23 10.30
N VAL A 82 8.70 -9.30 10.77
CA VAL A 82 8.35 -10.48 9.97
C VAL A 82 6.87 -10.78 10.18
N GLN A 83 6.02 -10.35 9.24
CA GLN A 83 4.65 -10.82 9.13
C GLN A 83 4.61 -11.93 8.08
N ARG A 84 4.26 -13.14 8.52
CA ARG A 84 4.03 -14.31 7.67
C ARG A 84 2.55 -14.41 7.34
#